data_AF-A0A1G3X397-F1
#
_entry.id   AF-A0A1G3X397-F1
#
_cell.length_a   1.000
_cell.length_b   1.000
_cell.length_c   1.000
_cell.angle_alpha   90.00
_cell.angle_beta   90.00
_cell.angle_gamma   90.00
#
_symmetry.space_group_name_H-M   'P 1'
#
loop_
_entity.id
_entity.type
_entity.pdbx_description
1 polymer ?
#
loop_
_entity_poly.entity_id
_entity_poly.type
_entity_poly.pdbx_seq_one_letter_code
_entity_poly.pdbx_strand_id
1 'polypeptide(L)'
;MDDRQYIDEPLKQYQTVFKNLHHKHVTEFFEELVKKSGVNADENATTVKKIRAKEKERDLVMKKISKYRGFQVLVFMMILTSIVGIIYSIYTLTQTTFQPLFAGIIVLAIMIIIGMILINRKKLKPVIKEAESIKAKIEREINELKNEAWQQMKPLNDLFREGMSKELFQKTVPLIKLDPMFDSKRLDYLVNRFGLFEDDDENRSALYVQSGEINGNPFYLCRDLLHHLGQKTYTGSITIHWTTTSVVNGKRVTNHHTQVLTASVEKPCPYYYEIPYLVYGNDAAPDLIFHREDSDAEIMNEKQIERKVKKDIRKLEKKSEKSITKGENYTVMGNSEFEVLFGAANRNHEVQFRLLFTPLAQKQLLEIMKDQEIGYGDDFDMWKYKKINRVYPEHLDDFELNMSPTYYHDYDLEVIRRRFVDYNNDYFKRVYFTFAPILAIPLYQHTLPHEYIYKGMYDSHVSFYEHEKVVNHMNETEFKHPLSTTRNILKTKVIKSADESDQIKVTAYGYRTEPRVDYVQKMGGDGRFHTIPVNWAEYIPLENESKVEIQVIEEKENESIQDRIKNMVENMKKGEFDKETMVVISTFIARVIK
;
A
#
# COMPACT_ATOMS: atom_id res chain seq x y z
N MET A 1 34.48 -14.29 25.51
CA MET A 1 33.27 -13.49 25.77
C MET A 1 32.95 -12.81 24.46
N ASP A 2 31.87 -13.22 23.84
CA ASP A 2 31.43 -12.68 22.55
C ASP A 2 30.94 -11.25 22.81
N ASP A 3 31.54 -10.25 22.16
CA ASP A 3 31.29 -8.83 22.41
C ASP A 3 29.95 -8.44 21.74
N ARG A 4 28.84 -8.89 22.35
CA ARG A 4 27.49 -8.74 21.79
C ARG A 4 27.07 -7.27 21.88
N GLN A 5 26.77 -6.69 20.73
CA GLN A 5 26.32 -5.31 20.62
C GLN A 5 24.81 -5.21 20.88
N TYR A 6 24.43 -4.50 21.94
CA TYR A 6 23.04 -4.19 22.28
C TYR A 6 22.62 -2.80 21.78
N ILE A 7 21.31 -2.60 21.60
CA ILE A 7 20.68 -1.33 21.19
C ILE A 7 19.88 -0.79 22.37
N ASP A 8 20.52 -0.11 23.31
CA ASP A 8 19.89 0.39 24.54
C ASP A 8 19.15 1.71 24.37
N GLU A 9 19.49 2.50 23.34
CA GLU A 9 18.87 3.80 23.07
C GLU A 9 18.39 3.86 21.61
N PRO A 10 17.37 3.07 21.20
CA PRO A 10 17.04 2.84 19.80
C PRO A 10 16.75 4.10 18.99
N LEU A 11 16.03 5.09 19.53
CA LEU A 11 15.74 6.35 18.83
C LEU A 11 17.01 7.16 18.56
N LYS A 12 17.83 7.33 19.60
CA LYS A 12 19.07 8.11 19.57
C LYS A 12 20.14 7.42 18.73
N GLN A 13 20.30 6.10 18.84
CA GLN A 13 21.25 5.33 18.04
C GLN A 13 20.85 5.32 16.56
N TYR A 14 19.55 5.31 16.23
CA TYR A 14 19.09 5.52 14.86
C TYR A 14 19.55 6.88 14.33
N GLN A 15 19.26 7.96 15.07
CA GLN A 15 19.58 9.33 14.63
C GLN A 15 21.09 9.56 14.47
N THR A 16 21.89 9.10 15.43
CA THR A 16 23.32 9.43 15.52
C THR A 16 24.21 8.46 14.76
N VAL A 17 23.80 7.19 14.62
CA VAL A 17 24.62 6.14 14.03
C VAL A 17 23.94 5.54 12.81
N PHE A 18 22.80 4.86 12.99
CA PHE A 18 22.30 3.94 11.97
C PHE A 18 21.78 4.64 10.73
N LYS A 19 21.14 5.81 10.83
CA LYS A 19 20.64 6.56 9.68
C LYS A 19 21.74 6.87 8.67
N ASN A 20 22.85 7.43 9.14
CA ASN A 20 23.97 7.81 8.27
C ASN A 20 24.76 6.58 7.80
N LEU A 21 24.92 5.58 8.67
CA LEU A 21 25.59 4.33 8.33
C LEU A 21 24.83 3.56 7.24
N HIS A 22 23.50 3.47 7.36
CA HIS A 22 22.66 2.83 6.37
C HIS A 22 22.73 3.55 5.03
N HIS A 23 22.58 4.89 5.04
CA HIS A 23 22.68 5.68 3.82
C HIS A 23 24.00 5.45 3.09
N LYS A 24 25.12 5.43 3.83
CA LYS A 24 26.43 5.10 3.29
C LYS A 24 26.46 3.70 2.67
N HIS A 25 25.97 2.67 3.38
CA HIS A 25 25.92 1.31 2.85
C HIS A 25 25.09 1.20 1.57
N VAL A 26 23.95 1.89 1.51
CA VAL A 26 23.07 1.91 0.33
C VAL A 26 23.75 2.57 -0.86
N THR A 27 24.38 3.73 -0.66
CA THR A 27 25.10 4.45 -1.73
C THR A 27 26.28 3.63 -2.24
N GLU A 28 27.11 3.07 -1.34
CA GLU A 28 28.26 2.24 -1.72
C GLU A 28 27.81 1.00 -2.49
N PHE A 29 26.76 0.31 -2.03
CA PHE A 29 26.20 -0.85 -2.72
C PHE A 29 25.69 -0.50 -4.12
N PHE A 30 25.02 0.65 -4.27
CA PHE A 30 24.59 1.11 -5.59
C PHE A 30 25.78 1.40 -6.52
N GLU A 31 26.85 2.03 -6.04
CA GLU A 31 28.06 2.24 -6.86
C GLU A 31 28.73 0.92 -7.26
N GLU A 32 28.69 -0.09 -6.38
CA GLU A 32 29.15 -1.44 -6.71
C GLU A 32 28.30 -2.07 -7.83
N LEU A 33 26.97 -1.87 -7.83
CA LEU A 33 26.09 -2.31 -8.92
C LEU A 33 26.43 -1.58 -10.23
N VAL A 34 26.62 -0.26 -10.20
CA VAL A 34 27.02 0.53 -11.38
C VAL A 34 28.35 0.02 -11.92
N LYS A 35 29.35 -0.19 -11.05
CA LYS A 35 30.64 -0.76 -11.44
C LYS A 35 30.51 -2.16 -12.04
N LYS A 36 29.70 -3.03 -11.43
CA LYS A 36 29.46 -4.40 -11.90
C LYS A 36 28.74 -4.44 -13.25
N SER A 37 27.82 -3.51 -13.49
CA SER A 37 27.06 -3.42 -14.74
C SER A 37 27.90 -2.97 -15.94
N GLY A 38 29.01 -2.26 -15.69
CA GLY A 38 29.83 -1.68 -16.75
C GLY A 38 29.16 -0.51 -17.49
N VAL A 39 28.07 0.05 -16.96
CA VAL A 39 27.37 1.20 -17.57
C VAL A 39 28.27 2.44 -17.58
N ASN A 40 28.30 3.13 -18.72
CA ASN A 40 28.97 4.42 -18.86
C ASN A 40 28.04 5.57 -18.43
N ALA A 41 28.25 6.09 -17.21
CA ALA A 41 27.45 7.15 -16.62
C ALA A 41 27.48 8.46 -17.45
N ASP A 42 28.65 8.83 -18.01
CA ASP A 42 28.80 10.07 -18.80
C ASP A 42 28.07 9.98 -20.15
N GLU A 43 28.10 8.80 -20.76
CA GLU A 43 27.38 8.52 -22.00
C GLU A 43 25.87 8.59 -21.77
N ASN A 44 25.37 7.90 -20.73
CA ASN A 44 23.97 7.96 -20.35
C ASN A 44 23.52 9.40 -20.06
N ALA A 45 24.28 10.14 -19.26
CA ALA A 45 23.99 11.54 -18.96
C ALA A 45 23.92 12.41 -20.23
N THR A 46 24.75 12.12 -21.24
CA THR A 46 24.74 12.82 -22.53
C THR A 46 23.50 12.48 -23.35
N THR A 47 23.14 11.20 -23.46
CA THR A 47 21.92 10.76 -24.16
C THR A 47 20.66 11.29 -23.48
N VAL A 48 20.58 11.25 -22.14
CA VAL A 48 19.50 11.84 -21.35
C VAL A 48 19.39 13.35 -21.59
N LYS A 49 20.51 14.10 -21.60
CA LYS A 49 20.49 15.54 -21.92
C LYS A 49 19.90 15.82 -23.30
N LYS A 50 20.24 15.01 -24.32
CA LYS A 50 19.64 15.11 -25.67
C LYS A 50 18.13 14.84 -25.64
N ILE A 51 17.68 13.81 -24.92
CA ILE A 51 16.26 13.51 -24.71
C ILE A 51 15.54 14.73 -24.12
N ARG A 52 16.06 15.28 -23.02
CA ARG A 52 15.45 16.46 -22.35
C ARG A 52 15.41 17.69 -23.25
N ALA A 53 16.42 17.90 -24.08
CA ALA A 53 16.43 18.99 -25.07
C ALA A 53 15.32 18.80 -26.12
N LYS A 54 15.16 17.59 -26.65
CA LYS A 54 14.11 17.25 -27.62
C LYS A 54 12.70 17.28 -27.03
N GLU A 55 12.53 16.86 -25.78
CA GLU A 55 11.27 17.00 -25.04
C GLU A 55 10.87 18.48 -24.92
N LYS A 56 11.83 19.38 -24.64
CA LYS A 56 11.57 20.84 -24.66
C LYS A 56 11.19 21.36 -26.04
N GLU A 57 11.86 20.91 -27.11
CA GLU A 57 11.47 21.27 -28.50
C GLU A 57 10.04 20.83 -28.82
N ARG A 58 9.69 19.58 -28.48
CA ARG A 58 8.34 19.04 -28.64
C ARG A 58 7.32 19.90 -27.89
N ASP A 59 7.59 20.29 -26.65
CA ASP A 59 6.66 21.06 -25.83
C ASP A 59 6.44 22.47 -26.38
N LEU A 60 7.46 23.09 -26.98
CA LEU A 60 7.31 24.36 -27.71
C LEU A 60 6.42 24.21 -28.94
N VAL A 61 6.59 23.12 -29.71
CA VAL A 61 5.73 22.82 -30.86
C VAL A 61 4.29 22.52 -30.41
N MET A 62 4.09 21.81 -29.30
CA MET A 62 2.77 21.57 -28.72
C MET A 62 2.07 22.86 -28.30
N LYS A 63 2.80 23.81 -27.68
CA LYS A 63 2.28 25.15 -27.37
C LYS A 63 1.91 25.93 -28.63
N LYS A 64 2.68 25.79 -29.72
CA LYS A 64 2.33 26.38 -31.02
C LYS A 64 1.03 25.78 -31.56
N ILE A 65 0.89 24.45 -31.56
CA ILE A 65 -0.32 23.75 -32.00
C ILE A 65 -1.54 24.19 -31.19
N SER A 66 -1.44 24.22 -29.86
CA SER A 66 -2.55 24.63 -28.99
C SER A 66 -2.97 26.08 -29.25
N LYS A 67 -2.01 26.99 -29.46
CA LYS A 67 -2.29 28.39 -29.84
C LYS A 67 -3.07 28.49 -31.15
N TYR A 68 -2.63 27.80 -32.21
CA TYR A 68 -3.33 27.85 -33.50
C TYR A 68 -4.69 27.13 -33.47
N ARG A 69 -4.84 26.05 -32.70
CA ARG A 69 -6.14 25.41 -32.46
C ARG A 69 -7.08 26.34 -31.68
N GLY A 70 -6.59 27.04 -30.66
CA GLY A 70 -7.35 28.08 -29.95
C GLY A 70 -7.83 29.19 -30.88
N PHE A 71 -6.96 29.67 -31.79
CA PHE A 71 -7.36 30.65 -32.80
C PHE A 71 -8.36 30.07 -33.82
N GLN A 72 -8.24 28.79 -34.18
CA GLN A 72 -9.23 28.11 -35.03
C GLN A 72 -10.61 28.03 -34.35
N VAL A 73 -10.66 27.77 -33.04
CA VAL A 73 -11.90 27.82 -32.23
C VAL A 73 -12.46 29.24 -32.18
N LEU A 74 -11.62 30.26 -31.98
CA LEU A 74 -12.05 31.66 -32.01
C LEU A 74 -12.66 32.05 -33.36
N VAL A 75 -12.03 31.65 -34.47
CA VAL A 75 -12.56 31.88 -35.82
C VAL A 75 -13.92 31.18 -35.99
N PHE A 76 -14.08 29.97 -35.46
CA PHE A 76 -15.36 29.26 -35.49
C PHE A 76 -16.44 30.00 -34.67
N MET A 77 -16.11 30.48 -33.47
CA MET A 77 -17.01 31.29 -32.65
C MET A 77 -17.42 32.59 -33.34
N MET A 78 -16.49 33.28 -34.02
CA MET A 78 -16.79 34.50 -34.77
C MET A 78 -17.69 34.23 -35.99
N ILE A 79 -17.55 33.08 -36.65
CA ILE A 79 -18.48 32.65 -37.70
C ILE A 79 -19.88 32.45 -37.10
N LEU A 80 -19.98 31.79 -35.94
CA LEU A 80 -21.25 31.55 -35.25
C LEU A 80 -21.94 32.85 -34.84
N THR A 81 -21.21 33.81 -34.26
CA THR A 81 -21.76 35.12 -33.90
C THR A 81 -22.19 35.93 -35.13
N SER A 82 -21.45 35.83 -36.23
CA SER A 82 -21.83 36.47 -37.51
C SER A 82 -23.14 35.90 -38.06
N ILE A 83 -23.35 34.57 -37.95
CA ILE A 83 -24.61 33.92 -38.35
C ILE A 83 -25.78 34.40 -37.49
N VAL A 84 -25.60 34.46 -36.16
CA VAL A 84 -26.62 34.99 -35.24
C VAL A 84 -26.95 36.46 -35.56
N GLY A 85 -25.93 37.26 -35.86
CA GLY A 85 -26.09 38.67 -36.28
C GLY A 85 -26.88 38.83 -37.58
N ILE A 86 -26.68 37.93 -38.56
CA ILE A 86 -27.48 37.89 -39.80
C ILE A 86 -28.95 37.56 -39.47
N ILE A 87 -29.20 36.54 -38.64
CA ILE A 87 -30.57 36.15 -38.25
C ILE A 87 -31.29 37.30 -37.55
N TYR A 88 -30.62 37.97 -36.59
CA TYR A 88 -31.17 39.13 -35.90
C TYR A 88 -31.45 40.30 -36.86
N SER A 89 -30.53 40.58 -37.78
CA SER A 89 -30.69 41.66 -38.77
C SER A 89 -31.87 41.40 -39.70
N ILE A 90 -32.07 40.15 -40.14
CA ILE A 90 -33.24 39.73 -40.94
C ILE A 90 -34.54 39.93 -40.15
N TYR A 91 -34.57 39.54 -38.87
CA TYR A 91 -35.73 39.74 -38.00
C TYR A 91 -36.08 41.24 -37.87
N THR A 92 -35.10 42.11 -37.61
CA THR A 92 -35.33 43.56 -37.48
C THR A 92 -35.75 44.23 -38.79
N LEU A 93 -35.31 43.71 -39.93
CA LEU A 93 -35.71 44.17 -41.27
C LEU A 93 -37.23 44.04 -41.50
N THR A 94 -37.90 43.11 -40.82
CA THR A 94 -39.36 42.92 -40.93
C THR A 94 -40.18 43.93 -40.10
N GLN A 95 -39.54 44.70 -39.20
CA GLN A 95 -40.24 45.51 -38.19
C GLN A 95 -39.91 47.02 -38.23
N THR A 96 -38.95 47.49 -39.05
CA THR A 96 -38.41 48.87 -38.95
C THR A 96 -38.25 49.56 -40.31
N THR A 97 -38.31 50.90 -40.34
CA THR A 97 -38.20 51.76 -41.53
C THR A 97 -36.77 52.00 -42.05
N PHE A 98 -35.72 51.59 -41.32
CA PHE A 98 -34.30 51.74 -41.72
C PHE A 98 -33.77 50.56 -42.55
N GLN A 99 -34.45 50.26 -43.66
CA GLN A 99 -34.18 49.12 -44.55
C GLN A 99 -32.74 49.02 -45.13
N PRO A 100 -32.09 50.10 -45.63
CA PRO A 100 -30.78 49.98 -46.29
C PRO A 100 -29.62 49.66 -45.32
N LEU A 101 -29.73 50.07 -44.05
CA LEU A 101 -28.68 49.87 -43.05
C LEU A 101 -28.48 48.37 -42.74
N PHE A 102 -29.57 47.67 -42.44
CA PHE A 102 -29.51 46.24 -42.06
C PHE A 102 -29.19 45.33 -43.25
N ALA A 103 -29.60 45.71 -44.47
CA ALA A 103 -29.17 45.01 -45.69
C ALA A 103 -27.64 45.10 -45.90
N GLY A 104 -27.05 46.27 -45.62
CA GLY A 104 -25.59 46.45 -45.65
C GLY A 104 -24.85 45.59 -44.62
N ILE A 105 -25.42 45.43 -43.41
CA ILE A 105 -24.85 44.58 -42.35
C ILE A 105 -24.83 43.10 -42.75
N ILE A 106 -25.89 42.60 -43.42
CA ILE A 106 -25.96 41.21 -43.89
C ILE A 106 -24.86 40.94 -44.94
N VAL A 107 -24.70 41.83 -45.93
CA VAL A 107 -23.66 41.68 -46.97
C VAL A 107 -22.26 41.69 -46.34
N LEU A 108 -22.03 42.60 -45.38
CA LEU A 108 -20.75 42.67 -44.66
C LEU A 108 -20.48 41.40 -43.84
N ALA A 109 -21.48 40.87 -43.15
CA ALA A 109 -21.36 39.64 -42.35
C ALA A 109 -21.03 38.41 -43.24
N ILE A 110 -21.64 38.30 -44.42
CA ILE A 110 -21.34 37.23 -45.38
C ILE A 110 -19.88 37.33 -45.88
N MET A 111 -19.42 38.54 -46.20
CA MET A 111 -18.02 38.78 -46.61
C MET A 111 -17.03 38.40 -45.50
N ILE A 112 -17.36 38.71 -44.25
CA ILE A 112 -16.57 38.36 -43.07
C ILE A 112 -16.50 36.83 -42.88
N ILE A 113 -17.62 36.12 -43.02
CA ILE A 113 -17.66 34.65 -42.94
C ILE A 113 -16.79 34.01 -44.02
N ILE A 114 -16.89 34.45 -45.28
CA ILE A 114 -16.06 33.95 -46.38
C ILE A 114 -14.57 34.20 -46.09
N GLY A 115 -14.22 35.39 -45.62
CA GLY A 115 -12.85 35.73 -45.19
C GLY A 115 -12.32 34.81 -44.10
N MET A 116 -13.14 34.52 -43.08
CA MET A 116 -12.79 33.62 -41.98
C MET A 116 -12.60 32.17 -42.43
N ILE A 117 -13.45 31.67 -43.34
CA ILE A 117 -13.31 30.32 -43.93
C ILE A 117 -11.99 30.22 -44.72
N LEU A 118 -11.65 31.27 -45.49
CA LEU A 118 -10.39 31.31 -46.23
C LEU A 118 -9.16 31.34 -45.31
N ILE A 119 -9.20 32.12 -44.22
CA ILE A 119 -8.12 32.13 -43.20
C ILE A 119 -7.94 30.74 -42.59
N ASN A 120 -9.05 30.07 -42.25
CA ASN A 120 -9.00 28.74 -41.67
C ASN A 120 -8.40 27.71 -42.64
N ARG A 121 -8.83 27.70 -43.91
CA ARG A 121 -8.35 26.75 -44.92
C ARG A 121 -6.93 27.02 -45.39
N LYS A 122 -6.57 28.29 -45.64
CA LYS A 122 -5.28 28.65 -46.26
C LYS A 122 -4.15 28.95 -45.27
N LYS A 123 -4.46 29.31 -44.03
CA LYS A 123 -3.43 29.66 -43.03
C LYS A 123 -3.44 28.74 -41.82
N LEU A 124 -4.59 28.54 -41.15
CA LEU A 124 -4.61 27.79 -39.89
C LEU A 124 -4.39 26.29 -40.07
N LYS A 125 -5.21 25.64 -40.89
CA LYS A 125 -5.07 24.20 -41.18
C LYS A 125 -3.67 23.79 -41.66
N PRO A 126 -3.03 24.47 -42.63
CA PRO A 126 -1.71 24.06 -43.08
C PRO A 126 -0.63 24.26 -42.01
N VAL A 127 -0.67 25.36 -41.24
CA VAL A 127 0.30 25.61 -40.15
C VAL A 127 0.15 24.58 -39.03
N ILE A 128 -1.07 24.19 -38.69
CA ILE A 128 -1.31 23.12 -37.71
C ILE A 128 -0.77 21.78 -38.24
N LYS A 129 -1.05 21.43 -39.50
CA LYS A 129 -0.58 20.19 -40.12
C LYS A 129 0.95 20.10 -40.18
N GLU A 130 1.62 21.20 -40.50
CA GLU A 130 3.09 21.29 -40.49
C GLU A 130 3.66 21.17 -39.07
N ALA A 131 3.04 21.84 -38.09
CA ALA A 131 3.47 21.70 -36.70
C ALA A 131 3.25 20.28 -36.17
N GLU A 132 2.18 19.59 -36.58
CA GLU A 132 1.92 18.19 -36.27
C GLU A 132 2.95 17.24 -36.90
N SER A 133 3.39 17.48 -38.14
CA SER A 133 4.43 16.67 -38.77
C SER A 133 5.80 16.86 -38.11
N ILE A 134 6.14 18.10 -37.73
CA ILE A 134 7.35 18.41 -36.95
C ILE A 134 7.28 17.70 -35.60
N LYS A 135 6.15 17.79 -34.89
CA LYS A 135 5.93 17.09 -33.63
C LYS A 135 6.17 15.59 -33.79
N ALA A 136 5.58 14.96 -34.80
CA ALA A 136 5.74 13.52 -35.05
C ALA A 136 7.19 13.12 -35.40
N LYS A 137 7.97 14.02 -36.03
CA LYS A 137 9.41 13.81 -36.25
C LYS A 137 10.18 13.87 -34.93
N ILE A 138 9.95 14.90 -34.12
CA ILE A 138 10.60 15.04 -32.81
C ILE A 138 10.25 13.86 -31.90
N GLU A 139 9.00 13.39 -31.90
CA GLU A 139 8.58 12.22 -31.12
C GLU A 139 9.30 10.93 -31.55
N ARG A 140 9.55 10.75 -32.85
CA ARG A 140 10.38 9.64 -33.34
C ARG A 140 11.82 9.75 -32.84
N GLU A 141 12.44 10.93 -32.95
CA GLU A 141 13.80 11.18 -32.45
C GLU A 141 13.89 10.94 -30.93
N ILE A 142 12.88 11.35 -30.15
CA ILE A 142 12.80 11.08 -28.71
C ILE A 142 12.72 9.58 -28.44
N ASN A 143 11.89 8.84 -29.18
CA ASN A 143 11.74 7.40 -28.99
C ASN A 143 13.02 6.63 -29.34
N GLU A 144 13.71 7.02 -30.41
CA GLU A 144 15.02 6.46 -30.78
C GLU A 144 16.05 6.69 -29.67
N LEU A 145 16.16 7.92 -29.16
CA LEU A 145 17.06 8.25 -28.05
C LEU A 145 16.68 7.53 -26.76
N LYS A 146 15.38 7.36 -26.47
CA LYS A 146 14.93 6.59 -25.30
C LYS A 146 15.29 5.13 -25.44
N ASN A 147 15.13 4.53 -26.62
CA ASN A 147 15.54 3.15 -26.86
C ASN A 147 17.06 2.98 -26.68
N GLU A 148 17.87 3.92 -27.18
CA GLU A 148 19.31 3.96 -26.92
C GLU A 148 19.62 4.02 -25.43
N ALA A 149 18.99 4.94 -24.68
CA ALA A 149 19.19 5.07 -23.24
C ALA A 149 18.74 3.82 -22.46
N TRP A 150 17.66 3.16 -22.89
CA TRP A 150 17.23 1.87 -22.32
C TRP A 150 18.24 0.76 -22.57
N GLN A 151 18.86 0.70 -23.76
CA GLN A 151 19.93 -0.26 -24.04
C GLN A 151 21.18 0.02 -23.22
N GLN A 152 21.56 1.29 -23.05
CA GLN A 152 22.66 1.71 -22.18
C GLN A 152 22.43 1.24 -20.74
N MET A 153 21.21 1.36 -20.22
CA MET A 153 20.89 1.00 -18.83
C MET A 153 20.52 -0.46 -18.61
N LYS A 154 20.29 -1.25 -19.67
CA LYS A 154 19.89 -2.65 -19.56
C LYS A 154 20.81 -3.48 -18.64
N PRO A 155 22.15 -3.40 -18.73
CA PRO A 155 23.02 -4.18 -17.86
C PRO A 155 22.86 -3.87 -16.37
N LEU A 156 22.57 -2.61 -16.00
CA LEU A 156 22.32 -2.24 -14.61
C LEU A 156 20.91 -2.67 -14.15
N ASN A 157 19.91 -2.44 -14.99
CA ASN A 157 18.53 -2.84 -14.70
C ASN A 157 18.44 -4.35 -14.46
N ASP A 158 19.16 -5.14 -15.26
CA ASP A 158 19.26 -6.57 -15.08
C ASP A 158 19.94 -6.97 -13.76
N LEU A 159 20.68 -6.12 -13.04
CA LEU A 159 21.32 -6.52 -11.78
C LEU A 159 20.40 -6.42 -10.55
N PHE A 160 19.28 -5.70 -10.62
CA PHE A 160 18.38 -5.58 -9.48
C PHE A 160 17.69 -6.91 -9.17
N ARG A 161 17.60 -7.25 -7.88
CA ARG A 161 16.99 -8.49 -7.40
C ARG A 161 16.25 -8.25 -6.09
N GLU A 162 15.31 -9.14 -5.80
CA GLU A 162 14.63 -9.16 -4.51
C GLU A 162 15.61 -9.47 -3.37
N GLY A 163 15.31 -8.94 -2.18
CA GLY A 163 16.12 -9.16 -0.98
C GLY A 163 17.31 -8.21 -0.78
N MET A 164 17.66 -7.35 -1.76
CA MET A 164 18.74 -6.36 -1.58
C MET A 164 18.53 -5.46 -0.35
N SER A 165 17.28 -5.05 -0.08
CA SER A 165 16.95 -4.24 1.11
C SER A 165 17.19 -4.97 2.42
N LYS A 166 16.96 -6.29 2.45
CA LYS A 166 17.21 -7.16 3.62
C LYS A 166 18.71 -7.25 3.92
N GLU A 167 19.51 -7.41 2.87
CA GLU A 167 20.99 -7.44 2.98
C GLU A 167 21.53 -6.12 3.52
N LEU A 168 21.04 -5.00 2.99
CA LEU A 168 21.44 -3.65 3.43
C LEU A 168 20.99 -3.37 4.88
N PHE A 169 19.79 -3.84 5.26
CA PHE A 169 19.29 -3.75 6.63
C PHE A 169 20.20 -4.51 7.60
N GLN A 170 20.44 -5.80 7.35
CA GLN A 170 21.25 -6.65 8.21
C GLN A 170 22.72 -6.21 8.26
N LYS A 171 23.27 -5.68 7.15
CA LYS A 171 24.62 -5.07 7.13
C LYS A 171 24.72 -3.86 8.07
N THR A 172 23.62 -3.14 8.27
CA THR A 172 23.58 -1.94 9.13
C THR A 172 23.31 -2.31 10.59
N VAL A 173 22.41 -3.25 10.84
CA VAL A 173 22.01 -3.69 12.18
C VAL A 173 22.20 -5.20 12.31
N PRO A 174 23.45 -5.68 12.50
CA PRO A 174 23.76 -7.11 12.50
C PRO A 174 23.16 -7.88 13.69
N LEU A 175 22.72 -7.16 14.73
CA LEU A 175 21.97 -7.72 15.86
C LEU A 175 20.67 -8.41 15.42
N ILE A 176 20.01 -7.86 14.39
CA ILE A 176 18.77 -8.40 13.82
C ILE A 176 19.16 -9.21 12.58
N LYS A 177 19.17 -10.53 12.72
CA LYS A 177 19.45 -11.42 11.60
C LYS A 177 18.16 -11.79 10.91
N LEU A 178 18.16 -11.75 9.58
CA LEU A 178 17.06 -12.10 8.71
C LEU A 178 17.35 -13.49 8.12
N ASP A 179 16.39 -14.40 8.27
CA ASP A 179 16.49 -15.72 7.67
C ASP A 179 16.26 -15.60 6.14
N PRO A 180 16.87 -16.47 5.30
CA PRO A 180 16.61 -16.48 3.86
C PRO A 180 15.13 -16.68 3.51
N MET A 181 14.43 -17.47 4.33
CA MET A 181 13.01 -17.78 4.21
C MET A 181 12.46 -18.19 5.58
N PHE A 182 11.14 -18.08 5.77
CA PHE A 182 10.47 -18.59 6.96
C PHE A 182 10.16 -20.09 6.83
N ASP A 183 11.10 -20.90 7.29
CA ASP A 183 11.01 -22.35 7.21
C ASP A 183 10.09 -22.98 8.28
N SER A 184 9.74 -24.25 8.08
CA SER A 184 8.89 -25.00 9.02
C SER A 184 9.55 -25.19 10.39
N LYS A 185 10.88 -25.20 10.46
CA LYS A 185 11.64 -25.34 11.72
C LYS A 185 11.47 -24.11 12.60
N ARG A 186 11.57 -22.91 12.01
CA ARG A 186 11.39 -21.63 12.70
C ARG A 186 9.94 -21.46 13.14
N LEU A 187 8.98 -21.88 12.32
CA LEU A 187 7.56 -21.86 12.71
C LEU A 187 7.29 -22.80 13.88
N ASP A 188 7.72 -24.05 13.80
CA ASP A 188 7.62 -25.04 14.88
C ASP A 188 8.28 -24.55 16.18
N TYR A 189 9.41 -23.86 16.05
CA TYR A 189 10.08 -23.23 17.19
C TYR A 189 9.21 -22.14 17.84
N LEU A 190 8.63 -21.22 17.06
CA LEU A 190 7.71 -20.21 17.59
C LEU A 190 6.47 -20.82 18.25
N VAL A 191 5.88 -21.84 17.64
CA VAL A 191 4.65 -22.49 18.12
C VAL A 191 4.91 -23.34 19.36
N ASN A 192 5.78 -24.34 19.26
CA ASN A 192 5.94 -25.32 20.32
C ASN A 192 6.81 -24.82 21.47
N ARG A 193 7.76 -23.91 21.21
CA ARG A 193 8.64 -23.38 22.27
C ARG A 193 8.19 -22.05 22.88
N PHE A 194 7.62 -21.15 22.09
CA PHE A 194 7.16 -19.85 22.57
C PHE A 194 5.64 -19.75 22.71
N GLY A 195 4.88 -20.74 22.23
CA GLY A 195 3.43 -20.75 22.35
C GLY A 195 2.75 -19.78 21.38
N LEU A 196 3.32 -19.59 20.18
CA LEU A 196 2.61 -18.90 19.10
C LEU A 196 1.33 -19.68 18.79
N PHE A 197 0.19 -18.99 18.90
CA PHE A 197 -1.09 -19.54 18.47
C PHE A 197 -1.20 -19.40 16.95
N GLU A 198 -1.20 -20.54 16.25
CA GLU A 198 -1.60 -20.63 14.86
C GLU A 198 -3.13 -20.62 14.80
N ASP A 199 -3.71 -19.57 14.23
CA ASP A 199 -5.13 -19.53 13.95
C ASP A 199 -5.32 -19.92 12.49
N ASP A 200 -5.99 -21.05 12.23
CA ASP A 200 -6.38 -21.48 10.88
C ASP A 200 -7.59 -20.64 10.43
N ASP A 201 -7.35 -19.35 10.23
CA ASP A 201 -8.37 -18.37 9.86
C ASP A 201 -8.51 -18.31 8.34
N GLU A 202 -9.63 -18.83 7.83
CA GLU A 202 -10.00 -18.78 6.41
C GLU A 202 -10.18 -17.36 5.88
N ASN A 203 -10.30 -16.36 6.75
CA ASN A 203 -10.42 -14.95 6.39
C ASN A 203 -9.07 -14.23 6.32
N ARG A 204 -7.95 -14.94 6.47
CA ARG A 204 -6.63 -14.33 6.59
C ARG A 204 -5.59 -15.02 5.72
N SER A 205 -4.85 -14.26 4.94
CA SER A 205 -3.79 -14.79 4.07
C SER A 205 -2.54 -13.91 4.08
N ALA A 206 -1.36 -14.52 4.17
CA ALA A 206 -0.09 -13.80 4.20
C ALA A 206 0.29 -13.26 2.82
N LEU A 207 0.43 -11.93 2.71
CA LEU A 207 0.92 -11.23 1.52
C LEU A 207 2.45 -11.08 1.54
N TYR A 208 3.03 -10.88 2.72
CA TYR A 208 4.47 -10.74 2.93
C TYR A 208 4.87 -11.43 4.21
N VAL A 209 6.03 -12.08 4.22
CA VAL A 209 6.65 -12.57 5.46
C VAL A 209 8.17 -12.51 5.39
N GLN A 210 8.79 -12.16 6.52
CA GLN A 210 10.22 -12.20 6.75
C GLN A 210 10.50 -12.64 8.18
N SER A 211 11.12 -13.81 8.34
CA SER A 211 11.53 -14.33 9.65
C SER A 211 12.98 -13.99 9.99
N GLY A 212 13.37 -14.22 11.23
CA GLY A 212 14.73 -13.96 11.68
C GLY A 212 14.92 -14.18 13.17
N GLU A 213 16.03 -13.66 13.69
CA GLU A 213 16.33 -13.72 15.11
C GLU A 213 17.02 -12.46 15.65
N ILE A 214 16.78 -12.19 16.94
CA ILE A 214 17.50 -11.21 17.75
C ILE A 214 18.14 -11.96 18.90
N ASN A 215 19.47 -12.11 18.88
CA ASN A 215 20.21 -12.91 19.87
C ASN A 215 19.66 -14.34 20.03
N GLY A 216 19.28 -14.99 18.92
CA GLY A 216 18.70 -16.32 18.89
C GLY A 216 17.18 -16.38 19.15
N ASN A 217 16.58 -15.31 19.68
CA ASN A 217 15.13 -15.24 19.88
C ASN A 217 14.42 -15.02 18.53
N PRO A 218 13.44 -15.86 18.17
CA PRO A 218 12.83 -15.83 16.85
C PRO A 218 11.84 -14.67 16.70
N PHE A 219 11.76 -14.13 15.48
CA PHE A 219 10.69 -13.22 15.07
C PHE A 219 10.21 -13.53 13.66
N TYR A 220 9.06 -12.94 13.31
CA TYR A 220 8.71 -12.70 11.91
C TYR A 220 7.93 -11.39 11.76
N LEU A 221 8.26 -10.63 10.71
CA LEU A 221 7.51 -9.50 10.22
C LEU A 221 6.58 -9.99 9.11
N CYS A 222 5.29 -9.70 9.21
CA CYS A 222 4.28 -10.17 8.28
C CYS A 222 3.39 -9.02 7.81
N ARG A 223 2.77 -9.19 6.64
CA ARG A 223 1.61 -8.42 6.21
C ARG A 223 0.55 -9.41 5.76
N ASP A 224 -0.61 -9.36 6.39
CA ASP A 224 -1.71 -10.24 6.03
C ASP A 224 -2.85 -9.44 5.39
N LEU A 225 -3.49 -10.06 4.42
CA LEU A 225 -4.79 -9.68 3.92
C LEU A 225 -5.85 -10.28 4.85
N LEU A 226 -6.69 -9.44 5.44
CA LEU A 226 -7.83 -9.86 6.25
C LEU A 226 -9.13 -9.56 5.53
N HIS A 227 -10.08 -10.46 5.68
CA HIS A 227 -11.46 -10.34 5.26
C HIS A 227 -12.39 -10.28 6.47
N HIS A 228 -13.42 -9.44 6.40
CA HIS A 228 -14.57 -9.56 7.31
C HIS A 228 -15.86 -9.14 6.61
N LEU A 229 -16.98 -9.73 7.06
CA LEU A 229 -18.31 -9.39 6.56
C LEU A 229 -18.89 -8.23 7.38
N GLY A 230 -18.76 -7.02 6.86
CA GLY A 230 -19.32 -5.79 7.46
C GLY A 230 -20.74 -5.49 6.96
N GLN A 231 -21.28 -4.33 7.34
CA GLN A 231 -22.57 -3.83 6.86
C GLN A 231 -22.35 -2.64 5.93
N LYS A 232 -22.99 -2.64 4.76
CA LYS A 232 -23.00 -1.52 3.81
C LYS A 232 -24.40 -0.93 3.71
N THR A 233 -24.50 0.38 3.87
CA THR A 233 -25.75 1.12 3.65
C THR A 233 -25.94 1.44 2.17
N TYR A 234 -27.01 0.93 1.58
CA TYR A 234 -27.44 1.23 0.21
C TYR A 234 -28.56 2.25 0.26
N THR A 235 -28.58 3.21 -0.66
CA THR A 235 -29.60 4.27 -0.72
C THR A 235 -30.35 4.24 -2.06
N GLY A 236 -31.64 4.55 -1.99
CA GLY A 236 -32.51 4.70 -3.15
C GLY A 236 -33.34 5.96 -3.01
N SER A 237 -33.72 6.56 -4.14
CA SER A 237 -34.53 7.78 -4.12
C SER A 237 -35.51 7.83 -5.28
N ILE A 238 -36.66 8.44 -5.03
CA ILE A 238 -37.66 8.78 -6.05
C ILE A 238 -38.00 10.27 -5.93
N THR A 239 -38.39 10.88 -7.05
CA THR A 239 -38.92 12.25 -7.07
C THR A 239 -40.43 12.19 -7.22
N ILE A 240 -41.14 12.82 -6.30
CA ILE A 240 -42.60 12.94 -6.32
C ILE A 240 -43.00 14.37 -6.64
N HIS A 241 -44.14 14.51 -7.32
CA HIS A 241 -44.70 15.80 -7.73
C HIS A 241 -46.18 15.85 -7.36
N TRP A 242 -46.62 16.95 -6.73
CA TRP A 242 -48.03 17.17 -6.42
C TRP A 242 -48.40 18.65 -6.50
N THR A 243 -49.69 18.94 -6.53
CA THR A 243 -50.20 20.31 -6.56
C THR A 243 -51.12 20.58 -5.37
N THR A 244 -51.05 21.80 -4.85
CA THR A 244 -51.97 22.29 -3.80
C THR A 244 -52.64 23.58 -4.27
N THR A 245 -53.91 23.79 -3.94
CA THR A 245 -54.58 25.07 -4.22
C THR A 245 -54.61 25.94 -2.97
N SER A 246 -54.14 27.19 -3.08
CA SER A 246 -54.27 28.22 -2.02
C SER A 246 -55.06 29.42 -2.53
N VAL A 247 -55.68 30.19 -1.63
CA VAL A 247 -56.34 31.45 -1.97
C VAL A 247 -55.43 32.61 -1.57
N VAL A 248 -55.00 33.41 -2.55
CA VAL A 248 -54.20 34.62 -2.34
C VAL A 248 -54.98 35.79 -2.91
N ASN A 249 -55.32 36.77 -2.08
CA ASN A 249 -56.10 37.96 -2.46
C ASN A 249 -57.44 37.62 -3.16
N GLY A 250 -58.17 36.64 -2.64
CA GLY A 250 -59.48 36.22 -3.17
C GLY A 250 -59.44 35.43 -4.48
N LYS A 251 -58.26 35.16 -5.04
CA LYS A 251 -58.08 34.33 -6.25
C LYS A 251 -57.46 32.97 -5.90
N ARG A 252 -57.95 31.91 -6.52
CA ARG A 252 -57.37 30.56 -6.41
C ARG A 252 -56.06 30.52 -7.19
N VAL A 253 -55.00 30.06 -6.54
CA VAL A 253 -53.67 29.86 -7.13
C VAL A 253 -53.29 28.39 -6.96
N THR A 254 -52.83 27.75 -8.04
CA THR A 254 -52.29 26.39 -8.02
C THR A 254 -50.78 26.45 -7.78
N ASN A 255 -50.31 25.85 -6.69
CA ASN A 255 -48.89 25.70 -6.40
C ASN A 255 -48.43 24.31 -6.81
N HIS A 256 -47.29 24.23 -7.48
CA HIS A 256 -46.63 22.97 -7.83
C HIS A 256 -45.52 22.67 -6.83
N HIS A 257 -45.50 21.45 -6.32
CA HIS A 257 -44.52 20.95 -5.37
C HIS A 257 -43.71 19.81 -5.97
N THR A 258 -42.47 19.69 -5.53
CA THR A 258 -41.55 18.61 -5.86
C THR A 258 -40.80 18.20 -4.60
N GLN A 259 -40.66 16.90 -4.37
CA GLN A 259 -39.89 16.37 -3.25
C GLN A 259 -39.13 15.12 -3.68
N VAL A 260 -37.87 15.02 -3.24
CA VAL A 260 -37.09 13.79 -3.35
C VAL A 260 -37.25 13.00 -2.07
N LEU A 261 -37.80 11.79 -2.16
CA LEU A 261 -37.88 10.85 -1.05
C LEU A 261 -36.69 9.89 -1.14
N THR A 262 -35.94 9.75 -0.05
CA THR A 262 -34.77 8.86 0.05
C THR A 262 -35.03 7.78 1.10
N ALA A 263 -34.66 6.53 0.80
CA ALA A 263 -34.64 5.40 1.72
C ALA A 263 -33.27 4.72 1.71
N SER A 264 -32.98 3.96 2.76
CA SER A 264 -31.75 3.18 2.89
C SER A 264 -32.02 1.79 3.46
N VAL A 265 -31.19 0.82 3.08
CA VAL A 265 -31.14 -0.53 3.67
C VAL A 265 -29.69 -0.88 3.99
N GLU A 266 -29.47 -1.60 5.08
CA GLU A 266 -28.15 -2.13 5.46
C GLU A 266 -28.08 -3.61 5.06
N LYS A 267 -26.99 -3.99 4.39
CA LYS A 267 -26.79 -5.35 3.88
C LYS A 267 -25.33 -5.80 4.10
N PRO A 268 -25.09 -7.10 4.33
CA PRO A 268 -23.74 -7.64 4.46
C PRO A 268 -22.88 -7.32 3.22
N CYS A 269 -21.62 -6.94 3.44
CA CYS A 269 -20.66 -6.62 2.39
C CYS A 269 -19.26 -7.11 2.82
N PRO A 270 -18.52 -7.85 1.97
CA PRO A 270 -17.16 -8.26 2.28
C PRO A 270 -16.25 -7.03 2.22
N TYR A 271 -15.43 -6.86 3.25
CA TYR A 271 -14.39 -5.84 3.33
C TYR A 271 -13.03 -6.51 3.47
N TYR A 272 -12.04 -5.91 2.82
CA TYR A 272 -10.67 -6.40 2.81
C TYR A 272 -9.75 -5.27 3.24
N TYR A 273 -8.78 -5.60 4.09
CA TYR A 273 -7.77 -4.67 4.54
C TYR A 273 -6.49 -5.43 4.85
N GLU A 274 -5.36 -4.73 4.80
CA GLU A 274 -4.06 -5.31 5.03
C GLU A 274 -3.57 -4.87 6.40
N ILE A 275 -2.97 -5.79 7.15
CA ILE A 275 -2.39 -5.48 8.47
C ILE A 275 -0.94 -5.93 8.49
N PRO A 276 0.02 -4.99 8.59
CA PRO A 276 1.39 -5.30 8.93
C PRO A 276 1.54 -5.54 10.45
N TYR A 277 2.35 -6.52 10.83
CA TYR A 277 2.65 -6.78 12.23
C TYR A 277 3.97 -7.53 12.40
N LEU A 278 4.64 -7.29 13.52
CA LEU A 278 5.83 -8.02 13.96
C LEU A 278 5.44 -8.97 15.09
N VAL A 279 5.87 -10.22 15.00
CA VAL A 279 5.80 -11.19 16.09
C VAL A 279 7.19 -11.49 16.60
N TYR A 280 7.37 -11.47 17.92
CA TYR A 280 8.65 -11.73 18.57
C TYR A 280 8.48 -12.68 19.77
N GLY A 281 9.16 -13.82 19.73
CA GLY A 281 9.18 -14.82 20.81
C GLY A 281 10.35 -14.57 21.75
N ASN A 282 10.10 -14.44 23.06
CA ASN A 282 11.14 -14.26 24.06
C ASN A 282 10.74 -14.88 25.42
N ASP A 283 11.69 -15.46 26.16
CA ASP A 283 11.43 -16.08 27.47
C ASP A 283 11.23 -15.07 28.61
N ALA A 284 11.52 -13.78 28.40
CA ALA A 284 11.35 -12.75 29.41
C ALA A 284 9.87 -12.53 29.74
N ALA A 285 9.57 -12.51 31.04
CA ALA A 285 8.22 -12.33 31.59
C ALA A 285 7.21 -13.33 30.95
N PRO A 286 7.39 -14.64 31.16
CA PRO A 286 6.67 -15.68 30.42
C PRO A 286 5.18 -15.83 30.81
N ASP A 287 4.73 -15.29 31.93
CA ASP A 287 3.34 -15.36 32.40
C ASP A 287 2.58 -14.04 32.19
N LEU A 288 3.30 -12.99 31.81
CA LEU A 288 2.75 -11.67 31.59
C LEU A 288 1.92 -11.64 30.31
N ILE A 289 0.69 -11.15 30.46
CA ILE A 289 -0.26 -10.86 29.40
C ILE A 289 -0.68 -9.40 29.59
N PHE A 290 -0.59 -8.61 28.54
CA PHE A 290 -1.17 -7.27 28.46
C PHE A 290 -1.44 -6.91 27.00
N HIS A 291 -2.28 -5.91 26.81
CA HIS A 291 -2.41 -5.23 25.54
C HIS A 291 -2.41 -3.73 25.80
N ARG A 292 -1.69 -3.00 24.95
CA ARG A 292 -1.77 -1.55 24.86
C ARG A 292 -2.21 -1.15 23.46
N GLU A 293 -3.01 -0.11 23.44
CA GLU A 293 -3.30 0.72 22.30
C GLU A 293 -2.37 1.94 22.37
N ASP A 294 -2.06 2.55 21.25
CA ASP A 294 -1.39 3.84 21.25
C ASP A 294 -2.18 4.91 22.01
N SER A 295 -1.47 5.95 22.42
CA SER A 295 -2.02 7.06 23.19
C SER A 295 -2.05 8.37 22.42
N ASP A 296 -1.70 8.34 21.13
CA ASP A 296 -1.41 9.48 20.26
C ASP A 296 -0.44 10.50 20.90
N ALA A 297 0.60 10.03 21.62
CA ALA A 297 1.46 10.93 22.40
C ALA A 297 2.25 11.90 21.53
N GLU A 298 2.59 11.52 20.29
CA GLU A 298 3.30 12.29 19.29
C GLU A 298 2.49 13.46 18.73
N ILE A 299 1.16 13.47 18.80
CA ILE A 299 0.37 14.66 18.42
C ILE A 299 0.13 15.62 19.60
N MET A 300 0.64 15.31 20.80
CA MET A 300 0.45 16.11 22.01
C MET A 300 1.69 16.94 22.35
N ASN A 301 1.49 18.19 22.76
CA ASN A 301 2.55 18.95 23.43
C ASN A 301 2.67 18.57 24.92
N GLU A 302 3.78 18.96 25.56
CA GLU A 302 4.06 18.65 26.98
C GLU A 302 2.91 19.03 27.93
N LYS A 303 2.26 20.18 27.71
CA LYS A 303 1.13 20.61 28.56
C LYS A 303 -0.10 19.74 28.37
N GLN A 304 -0.35 19.22 27.16
CA GLN A 304 -1.44 18.27 26.90
C GLN A 304 -1.15 16.93 27.57
N ILE A 305 0.10 16.45 27.46
CA ILE A 305 0.56 15.22 28.13
C ILE A 305 0.40 15.34 29.65
N GLU A 306 0.91 16.41 30.27
CA GLU A 306 0.77 16.64 31.73
C GLU A 306 -0.70 16.63 32.18
N ARG A 307 -1.60 17.23 31.39
CA ARG A 307 -3.04 17.23 31.66
C ARG A 307 -3.65 15.85 31.54
N LYS A 308 -3.29 15.07 30.50
CA LYS A 308 -3.74 13.68 30.30
C LYS A 308 -3.27 12.81 31.46
N VAL A 309 -1.98 12.86 31.79
CA VAL A 309 -1.37 12.13 32.92
C VAL A 309 -2.09 12.45 34.23
N LYS A 310 -2.24 13.74 34.59
CA LYS A 310 -2.91 14.15 35.83
C LYS A 310 -4.37 13.70 35.93
N LYS A 311 -5.07 13.63 34.78
CA LYS A 311 -6.47 13.20 34.71
C LYS A 311 -6.59 11.69 34.85
N ASP A 312 -5.80 10.94 34.09
CA ASP A 312 -5.98 9.50 33.92
C ASP A 312 -5.25 8.68 34.99
N ILE A 313 -4.16 9.18 35.58
CA ILE A 313 -3.50 8.52 36.72
C ILE A 313 -4.47 8.28 37.88
N ARG A 314 -5.37 9.22 38.15
CA ARG A 314 -6.40 9.09 39.20
C ARG A 314 -7.36 7.94 38.94
N LYS A 315 -7.61 7.58 37.68
CA LYS A 315 -8.44 6.42 37.33
C LYS A 315 -7.68 5.12 37.60
N LEU A 316 -6.39 5.10 37.29
CA LEU A 316 -5.51 3.95 37.51
C LEU A 316 -5.25 3.70 39.00
N GLU A 317 -5.06 4.76 39.79
CA GLU A 317 -4.98 4.68 41.27
C GLU A 317 -6.25 4.07 41.86
N LYS A 318 -7.44 4.55 41.45
CA LYS A 318 -8.72 3.96 41.85
C LYS A 318 -8.86 2.51 41.41
N LYS A 319 -8.32 2.15 40.24
CA LYS A 319 -8.29 0.75 39.78
C LYS A 319 -7.41 -0.09 40.69
N SER A 320 -6.24 0.40 41.09
CA SER A 320 -5.34 -0.28 42.02
C SER A 320 -5.99 -0.49 43.40
N GLU A 321 -6.66 0.53 43.96
CA GLU A 321 -7.42 0.39 45.22
C GLU A 321 -8.51 -0.69 45.14
N LYS A 322 -9.25 -0.72 44.01
CA LYS A 322 -10.28 -1.74 43.78
C LYS A 322 -9.70 -3.13 43.60
N SER A 323 -8.51 -3.24 43.01
CA SER A 323 -7.84 -4.52 42.75
C SER A 323 -7.45 -5.20 44.07
N ILE A 324 -6.91 -4.42 45.01
CA ILE A 324 -6.59 -4.88 46.37
C ILE A 324 -7.85 -5.46 47.06
N THR A 325 -8.98 -4.75 46.94
CA THR A 325 -10.26 -5.20 47.52
C THR A 325 -10.77 -6.52 46.91
N LYS A 326 -10.45 -6.78 45.64
CA LYS A 326 -10.88 -7.98 44.89
C LYS A 326 -9.91 -9.15 44.97
N GLY A 327 -8.76 -8.99 45.65
CA GLY A 327 -7.68 -9.98 45.63
C GLY A 327 -6.96 -10.08 44.28
N GLU A 328 -7.09 -9.05 43.43
CA GLU A 328 -6.33 -8.91 42.18
C GLU A 328 -5.01 -8.16 42.47
N ASN A 329 -3.99 -8.42 41.66
CA ASN A 329 -2.64 -7.93 41.94
C ASN A 329 -2.26 -6.61 41.24
N TYR A 330 -3.19 -5.87 40.61
CA TYR A 330 -2.83 -4.68 39.83
C TYR A 330 -2.32 -3.50 40.68
N THR A 331 -1.15 -2.96 40.32
CA THR A 331 -0.52 -1.83 41.02
C THR A 331 0.09 -0.82 40.05
N VAL A 332 -0.18 0.47 40.28
CA VAL A 332 0.33 1.58 39.47
C VAL A 332 1.87 1.67 39.57
N MET A 333 2.56 1.90 38.46
CA MET A 333 4.01 2.16 38.45
C MET A 333 4.36 3.53 39.03
N GLY A 334 5.59 3.68 39.53
CA GLY A 334 6.06 4.95 40.10
C GLY A 334 6.20 6.08 39.06
N ASN A 335 6.35 5.73 37.78
CA ASN A 335 6.37 6.69 36.68
C ASN A 335 4.95 6.85 36.11
N SER A 336 4.23 7.88 36.57
CA SER A 336 2.86 8.15 36.12
C SER A 336 2.75 8.46 34.63
N GLU A 337 3.77 9.08 34.04
CA GLU A 337 3.75 9.42 32.61
C GLU A 337 3.80 8.13 31.78
N PHE A 338 4.73 7.23 32.07
CA PHE A 338 4.80 5.92 31.42
C PHE A 338 3.53 5.10 31.65
N GLU A 339 3.04 5.02 32.90
CA GLU A 339 1.84 4.24 33.22
C GLU A 339 0.62 4.68 32.40
N VAL A 340 0.47 6.00 32.17
CA VAL A 340 -0.66 6.54 31.41
C VAL A 340 -0.45 6.43 29.91
N LEU A 341 0.72 6.81 29.38
CA LEU A 341 0.96 6.81 27.94
C LEU A 341 1.14 5.40 27.37
N PHE A 342 1.86 4.51 28.07
CA PHE A 342 2.00 3.13 27.61
C PHE A 342 0.71 2.31 27.73
N GLY A 343 -0.27 2.73 28.54
CA GLY A 343 -1.65 2.23 28.43
C GLY A 343 -1.92 0.76 28.79
N ALA A 344 -0.95 -0.01 29.28
CA ALA A 344 -1.10 -1.44 29.58
C ALA A 344 -1.81 -1.75 30.92
N ALA A 345 -3.00 -1.16 31.12
CA ALA A 345 -3.75 -1.30 32.37
C ALA A 345 -4.40 -2.68 32.54
N ASN A 346 -4.59 -3.46 31.46
CA ASN A 346 -5.21 -4.79 31.47
C ASN A 346 -4.22 -5.94 31.81
N ARG A 347 -3.01 -5.61 32.27
CA ARG A 347 -1.97 -6.58 32.61
C ARG A 347 -2.37 -7.55 33.72
N ASN A 348 -1.91 -8.79 33.63
CA ASN A 348 -2.25 -9.86 34.59
C ASN A 348 -1.15 -10.16 35.64
N HIS A 349 0.10 -9.70 35.45
CA HIS A 349 1.23 -10.09 36.29
C HIS A 349 2.20 -8.94 36.62
N GLU A 350 2.00 -8.26 37.75
CA GLU A 350 2.75 -7.03 38.08
C GLU A 350 4.26 -7.20 38.24
N VAL A 351 4.71 -8.27 38.90
CA VAL A 351 6.16 -8.48 39.13
C VAL A 351 6.89 -8.60 37.78
N GLN A 352 6.34 -9.39 36.85
CA GLN A 352 6.90 -9.56 35.52
C GLN A 352 6.75 -8.30 34.66
N PHE A 353 5.67 -7.54 34.80
CA PHE A 353 5.51 -6.24 34.13
C PHE A 353 6.62 -5.26 34.56
N ARG A 354 6.87 -5.13 35.87
CA ARG A 354 7.93 -4.25 36.42
C ARG A 354 9.33 -4.75 36.09
N LEU A 355 9.52 -6.07 35.99
CA LEU A 355 10.78 -6.68 35.56
C LEU A 355 11.09 -6.31 34.10
N LEU A 356 10.08 -6.30 33.24
CA LEU A 356 10.22 -5.98 31.82
C LEU A 356 10.46 -4.47 31.61
N PHE A 357 9.61 -3.65 32.20
CA PHE A 357 9.63 -2.19 32.05
C PHE A 357 10.49 -1.54 33.14
N THR A 358 11.79 -1.81 33.08
CA THR A 358 12.79 -1.14 33.93
C THR A 358 12.78 0.39 33.71
N PRO A 359 13.38 1.19 34.60
CA PRO A 359 13.46 2.64 34.39
C PRO A 359 14.08 3.05 33.05
N LEU A 360 15.06 2.28 32.56
CA LEU A 360 15.63 2.50 31.22
C LEU A 360 14.59 2.23 30.14
N ALA A 361 13.90 1.08 30.18
CA ALA A 361 12.87 0.74 29.20
C ALA A 361 11.73 1.76 29.15
N GLN A 362 11.26 2.21 30.32
CA GLN A 362 10.22 3.24 30.41
C GLN A 362 10.67 4.55 29.76
N LYS A 363 11.92 4.98 30.02
CA LYS A 363 12.49 6.18 29.42
C LYS A 363 12.57 6.06 27.89
N GLN A 364 13.09 4.95 27.38
CA GLN A 364 13.27 4.75 25.93
C GLN A 364 11.94 4.64 25.20
N LEU A 365 10.95 3.95 25.78
CA LEU A 365 9.60 3.89 25.21
C LEU A 365 8.94 5.26 25.21
N LEU A 366 9.07 6.05 26.30
CA LEU A 366 8.57 7.43 26.33
C LEU A 366 9.23 8.31 25.28
N GLU A 367 10.54 8.16 25.04
CA GLU A 367 11.25 8.89 23.98
C GLU A 367 10.70 8.51 22.59
N ILE A 368 10.46 7.22 22.32
CA ILE A 368 9.86 6.76 21.05
C ILE A 368 8.44 7.31 20.90
N MET A 369 7.57 7.09 21.88
CA MET A 369 6.14 7.45 21.83
C MET A 369 5.93 8.96 21.66
N LYS A 370 6.83 9.79 22.21
CA LYS A 370 6.73 11.25 22.14
C LYS A 370 7.51 11.86 20.97
N ASP A 371 8.19 11.06 20.16
CA ASP A 371 8.99 11.56 19.05
C ASP A 371 8.11 12.10 17.93
N GLN A 372 8.49 13.26 17.38
CA GLN A 372 7.77 13.95 16.31
C GLN A 372 8.63 14.15 15.05
N GLU A 373 9.92 13.81 15.10
CA GLU A 373 10.89 14.23 14.08
C GLU A 373 11.67 13.07 13.46
N ILE A 374 12.08 12.09 14.26
CA ILE A 374 13.09 11.09 13.87
C ILE A 374 12.41 9.81 13.37
N GLY A 375 11.58 9.21 14.20
CA GLY A 375 10.75 8.02 13.99
C GLY A 375 9.34 8.38 13.56
N TYR A 376 8.36 7.75 14.21
CA TYR A 376 6.93 7.87 13.91
C TYR A 376 6.04 8.15 15.13
N GLY A 377 6.61 8.18 16.34
CA GLY A 377 5.84 8.48 17.56
C GLY A 377 5.23 7.24 18.23
N ASP A 378 4.08 7.44 18.89
CA ASP A 378 3.25 6.39 19.46
C ASP A 378 2.32 5.83 18.38
N ASP A 379 2.88 5.33 17.27
CA ASP A 379 2.11 4.88 16.09
C ASP A 379 2.00 3.35 15.99
N PHE A 380 1.96 2.67 17.14
CA PHE A 380 1.99 1.22 17.17
C PHE A 380 1.14 0.67 18.29
N ASP A 381 0.47 -0.45 18.11
CA ASP A 381 -0.08 -1.24 19.22
C ASP A 381 0.91 -2.29 19.70
N MET A 382 0.79 -2.73 20.95
CA MET A 382 1.59 -3.84 21.46
C MET A 382 0.77 -4.80 22.28
N TRP A 383 0.89 -6.08 21.93
CA TRP A 383 0.22 -7.19 22.59
C TRP A 383 1.30 -8.13 23.11
N LYS A 384 1.28 -8.41 24.41
CA LYS A 384 2.07 -9.50 24.97
C LYS A 384 1.12 -10.59 25.42
N TYR A 385 1.32 -11.79 24.91
CA TYR A 385 0.67 -12.99 25.40
C TYR A 385 1.75 -13.98 25.80
N LYS A 386 2.05 -14.02 27.11
CA LYS A 386 3.09 -14.88 27.66
C LYS A 386 4.43 -14.57 26.99
N LYS A 387 5.02 -15.55 26.29
CA LYS A 387 6.33 -15.43 25.62
C LYS A 387 6.27 -14.78 24.24
N ILE A 388 5.07 -14.56 23.69
CA ILE A 388 4.89 -13.93 22.38
C ILE A 388 4.56 -12.45 22.56
N ASN A 389 5.26 -11.62 21.80
CA ASN A 389 4.96 -10.21 21.62
C ASN A 389 4.49 -9.98 20.19
N ARG A 390 3.45 -9.17 20.01
CA ARG A 390 3.02 -8.66 18.71
C ARG A 390 3.06 -7.14 18.75
N VAL A 391 3.62 -6.54 17.71
CA VAL A 391 3.63 -5.09 17.48
C VAL A 391 2.88 -4.84 16.18
N TYR A 392 1.93 -3.92 16.19
CA TYR A 392 1.16 -3.51 15.01
C TYR A 392 1.53 -2.06 14.67
N PRO A 393 2.49 -1.83 13.75
CA PRO A 393 2.96 -0.50 13.40
C PRO A 393 2.10 0.14 12.29
N GLU A 394 1.53 1.31 12.55
CA GLU A 394 0.74 2.06 11.57
C GLU A 394 1.60 2.60 10.42
N HIS A 395 2.85 3.00 10.69
CA HIS A 395 3.77 3.46 9.64
C HIS A 395 4.08 2.42 8.56
N LEU A 396 3.65 1.17 8.70
CA LEU A 396 3.77 0.18 7.64
C LEU A 396 2.55 0.11 6.73
N ASP A 397 1.36 0.60 7.10
CA ASP A 397 0.12 0.35 6.36
C ASP A 397 0.24 0.69 4.85
N ASP A 398 0.75 1.89 4.55
CA ASP A 398 0.93 2.41 3.19
C ASP A 398 2.33 2.16 2.59
N PHE A 399 3.11 1.20 3.13
CA PHE A 399 4.48 0.92 2.67
C PHE A 399 4.65 -0.47 2.04
N GLU A 400 5.16 -0.50 0.81
CA GLU A 400 5.48 -1.74 0.11
C GLU A 400 6.77 -2.38 0.66
N LEU A 401 6.61 -3.43 1.49
CA LEU A 401 7.70 -4.17 2.13
C LEU A 401 8.50 -5.05 1.15
N ASN A 402 7.94 -5.40 0.00
CA ASN A 402 8.63 -6.21 -1.01
C ASN A 402 8.57 -5.55 -2.39
N MET A 403 9.30 -4.45 -2.54
CA MET A 403 9.33 -3.72 -3.81
C MET A 403 9.92 -4.57 -4.93
N SER A 404 9.17 -4.70 -6.03
CA SER A 404 9.64 -5.38 -7.23
C SER A 404 10.92 -4.71 -7.78
N PRO A 405 11.93 -5.48 -8.23
CA PRO A 405 13.13 -4.93 -8.89
C PRO A 405 12.81 -3.98 -10.05
N THR A 406 11.68 -4.20 -10.73
CA THR A 406 11.22 -3.36 -11.84
C THR A 406 10.93 -1.91 -11.44
N TYR A 407 10.68 -1.63 -10.17
CA TYR A 407 10.51 -0.28 -9.64
C TYR A 407 11.75 0.61 -9.89
N TYR A 408 12.93 0.01 -9.78
CA TYR A 408 14.19 0.72 -10.01
C TYR A 408 14.50 0.91 -11.48
N HIS A 409 13.86 0.17 -12.40
CA HIS A 409 14.17 0.24 -13.81
C HIS A 409 13.85 1.62 -14.39
N ASP A 410 14.84 2.21 -15.03
CA ASP A 410 14.70 3.45 -15.79
C ASP A 410 15.78 3.49 -16.89
N TYR A 411 15.72 4.50 -17.74
CA TYR A 411 16.77 4.78 -18.72
C TYR A 411 17.73 5.89 -18.24
N ASP A 412 17.42 6.57 -17.14
CA ASP A 412 18.19 7.66 -16.55
C ASP A 412 18.86 7.20 -15.25
N LEU A 413 20.20 7.10 -15.26
CA LEU A 413 20.98 6.59 -14.12
C LEU A 413 20.71 7.34 -12.82
N GLU A 414 20.51 8.66 -12.88
CA GLU A 414 20.25 9.47 -11.68
C GLU A 414 18.85 9.21 -11.10
N VAL A 415 17.88 8.88 -11.95
CA VAL A 415 16.54 8.48 -11.50
C VAL A 415 16.60 7.13 -10.79
N ILE A 416 17.34 6.16 -11.35
CA ILE A 416 17.55 4.84 -10.75
C ILE A 416 18.24 5.00 -9.39
N ARG A 417 19.34 5.76 -9.34
CA ARG A 417 20.11 6.04 -8.12
C ARG A 417 19.21 6.60 -7.02
N ARG A 418 18.45 7.65 -7.35
CA ARG A 418 17.52 8.27 -6.39
C ARG A 418 16.46 7.28 -5.91
N ARG A 419 15.76 6.57 -6.81
CA ARG A 419 14.73 5.59 -6.41
C ARG A 419 15.30 4.49 -5.52
N PHE A 420 16.48 3.98 -5.84
CA PHE A 420 17.15 2.95 -5.05
C PHE A 420 17.54 3.46 -3.66
N VAL A 421 18.18 4.64 -3.58
CA VAL A 421 18.62 5.24 -2.32
C VAL A 421 17.42 5.62 -1.45
N ASP A 422 16.41 6.28 -2.01
CA ASP A 422 15.24 6.74 -1.27
C ASP A 422 14.44 5.56 -0.72
N TYR A 423 14.16 4.54 -1.54
CA TYR A 423 13.41 3.37 -1.08
C TYR A 423 14.14 2.61 0.01
N ASN A 424 15.45 2.32 -0.16
CA ASN A 424 16.17 1.52 0.84
C ASN A 424 16.35 2.27 2.18
N ASN A 425 16.53 3.60 2.14
CA ASN A 425 16.55 4.40 3.36
C ASN A 425 15.17 4.44 4.05
N ASP A 426 14.08 4.54 3.30
CA ASP A 426 12.71 4.50 3.86
C ASP A 426 12.38 3.11 4.40
N TYR A 427 12.74 2.05 3.68
CA TYR A 427 12.65 0.65 4.14
C TYR A 427 13.37 0.46 5.46
N PHE A 428 14.62 0.93 5.57
CA PHE A 428 15.39 0.82 6.79
C PHE A 428 14.75 1.57 7.96
N LYS A 429 14.32 2.83 7.74
CA LYS A 429 13.64 3.62 8.76
C LYS A 429 12.41 2.87 9.28
N ARG A 430 11.51 2.48 8.40
CA ARG A 430 10.24 1.84 8.74
C ARG A 430 10.44 0.52 9.46
N VAL A 431 11.23 -0.38 8.89
CA VAL A 431 11.46 -1.70 9.51
C VAL A 431 12.18 -1.54 10.84
N TYR A 432 13.16 -0.64 10.97
CA TYR A 432 13.84 -0.40 12.25
C TYR A 432 12.88 0.09 13.34
N PHE A 433 12.00 1.05 13.03
CA PHE A 433 11.02 1.56 14.00
C PHE A 433 9.92 0.56 14.35
N THR A 434 9.64 -0.42 13.50
CA THR A 434 8.83 -1.59 13.87
C THR A 434 9.49 -2.42 14.99
N PHE A 435 10.83 -2.54 15.00
CA PHE A 435 11.58 -3.23 16.07
C PHE A 435 11.86 -2.34 17.29
N ALA A 436 11.86 -1.02 17.14
CA ALA A 436 12.27 -0.09 18.20
C ALA A 436 11.55 -0.30 19.55
N PRO A 437 10.24 -0.57 19.62
CA PRO A 437 9.56 -0.87 20.88
C PRO A 437 10.08 -2.14 21.58
N ILE A 438 10.48 -3.16 20.81
CA ILE A 438 11.08 -4.39 21.33
C ILE A 438 12.52 -4.13 21.79
N LEU A 439 13.30 -3.39 20.99
CA LEU A 439 14.68 -3.03 21.32
C LEU A 439 14.76 -2.12 22.56
N ALA A 440 13.78 -1.25 22.76
CA ALA A 440 13.70 -0.38 23.93
C ALA A 440 13.58 -1.13 25.26
N ILE A 441 13.31 -2.44 25.24
CA ILE A 441 13.19 -3.29 26.43
C ILE A 441 14.49 -4.11 26.59
N PRO A 442 15.41 -3.72 27.49
CA PRO A 442 16.73 -4.37 27.59
C PRO A 442 16.66 -5.86 27.91
N LEU A 443 15.66 -6.27 28.70
CA LEU A 443 15.48 -7.67 29.08
C LEU A 443 15.23 -8.57 27.86
N TYR A 444 14.59 -8.06 26.80
CA TYR A 444 14.42 -8.82 25.55
C TYR A 444 15.74 -9.08 24.84
N GLN A 445 16.65 -8.11 24.86
CA GLN A 445 17.96 -8.28 24.22
C GLN A 445 18.89 -9.18 25.03
N HIS A 446 18.79 -9.16 26.36
CA HIS A 446 19.66 -9.91 27.27
C HIS A 446 19.21 -11.35 27.52
N THR A 447 17.91 -11.63 27.38
CA THR A 447 17.38 -12.98 27.60
C THR A 447 17.64 -13.86 26.39
N LEU A 448 18.52 -14.84 26.54
CA LEU A 448 18.75 -15.84 25.49
C LEU A 448 17.68 -16.92 25.56
N PRO A 449 17.29 -17.47 24.41
CA PRO A 449 16.42 -18.62 24.41
C PRO A 449 17.16 -19.85 24.96
N HIS A 450 16.42 -20.74 25.59
CA HIS A 450 16.94 -22.06 25.94
C HIS A 450 17.06 -22.95 24.70
N GLU A 451 17.94 -23.95 24.76
CA GLU A 451 18.08 -24.96 23.72
C GLU A 451 16.73 -25.62 23.37
N TYR A 452 16.51 -25.88 22.08
CA TYR A 452 15.32 -26.53 21.56
C TYR A 452 15.71 -27.70 20.68
N ILE A 453 15.07 -28.84 20.93
CA ILE A 453 15.30 -30.07 20.18
C ILE A 453 14.32 -30.09 19.03
N TYR A 454 14.82 -29.79 17.83
CA TYR A 454 14.04 -29.81 16.60
C TYR A 454 13.60 -31.24 16.23
N LYS A 455 12.49 -31.34 15.50
CA LYS A 455 12.03 -32.61 14.93
C LYS A 455 13.01 -33.08 13.86
N GLY A 456 13.13 -34.40 13.70
CA GLY A 456 13.97 -34.99 12.66
C GLY A 456 13.42 -34.79 11.24
N MET A 457 12.09 -34.70 11.09
CA MET A 457 11.39 -34.44 9.83
C MET A 457 10.21 -33.50 10.07
N TYR A 458 9.89 -32.70 9.06
CA TYR A 458 8.78 -31.73 9.04
C TYR A 458 7.86 -32.02 7.86
N ASP A 459 6.60 -31.62 7.97
CA ASP A 459 5.56 -31.89 6.96
C ASP A 459 5.77 -31.08 5.66
N SER A 460 6.48 -29.95 5.74
CA SER A 460 6.90 -29.12 4.62
C SER A 460 8.28 -28.54 4.82
N HIS A 461 8.91 -28.08 3.74
CA HIS A 461 10.17 -27.36 3.79
C HIS A 461 9.98 -25.94 4.33
N VAL A 462 9.00 -25.20 3.81
CA VAL A 462 8.67 -23.85 4.28
C VAL A 462 7.35 -23.76 5.03
N SER A 463 7.20 -22.70 5.82
CA SER A 463 5.97 -22.40 6.55
C SER A 463 4.81 -22.08 5.61
N PHE A 464 3.58 -22.27 6.09
CA PHE A 464 2.38 -21.88 5.34
C PHE A 464 2.35 -20.36 5.03
N TYR A 465 3.00 -19.53 5.85
CA TYR A 465 3.18 -18.10 5.57
C TYR A 465 3.96 -17.86 4.27
N GLU A 466 5.01 -18.65 4.02
CA GLU A 466 5.76 -18.60 2.76
C GLU A 466 4.94 -19.13 1.59
N HIS A 467 4.21 -20.22 1.79
CA HIS A 467 3.30 -20.76 0.77
C HIS A 467 2.26 -19.71 0.35
N GLU A 468 1.59 -19.07 1.32
CA GLU A 468 0.61 -18.01 1.10
C GLU A 468 1.24 -16.78 0.43
N LYS A 469 2.40 -16.32 0.91
CA LYS A 469 3.16 -15.23 0.28
C LYS A 469 3.39 -15.51 -1.20
N VAL A 470 3.89 -16.70 -1.52
CA VAL A 470 4.21 -17.10 -2.90
C VAL A 470 2.96 -17.10 -3.78
N VAL A 471 1.85 -17.73 -3.33
CA VAL A 471 0.62 -17.79 -4.15
C VAL A 471 -0.07 -16.42 -4.29
N ASN A 472 0.05 -15.53 -3.31
CA ASN A 472 -0.44 -14.15 -3.44
C ASN A 472 0.39 -13.28 -4.39
N HIS A 473 1.69 -13.58 -4.54
CA HIS A 473 2.53 -12.94 -5.55
C HIS A 473 2.28 -13.49 -6.96
N MET A 474 1.73 -14.71 -7.06
CA MET A 474 1.17 -15.20 -8.31
C MET A 474 -0.13 -14.44 -8.64
N ASN A 475 -0.55 -14.47 -9.90
CA ASN A 475 -1.76 -13.76 -10.31
C ASN A 475 -3.01 -14.42 -9.70
N GLU A 476 -3.75 -13.68 -8.85
CA GLU A 476 -4.99 -14.12 -8.20
C GLU A 476 -6.00 -14.76 -9.16
N THR A 477 -6.02 -14.31 -10.43
CA THR A 477 -6.93 -14.84 -11.45
C THR A 477 -6.70 -16.31 -11.78
N GLU A 478 -5.53 -16.86 -11.48
CA GLU A 478 -5.21 -18.29 -11.67
C GLU A 478 -5.92 -19.18 -10.63
N PHE A 479 -6.34 -18.62 -9.49
CA PHE A 479 -6.91 -19.37 -8.37
C PHE A 479 -8.38 -19.09 -8.13
N LYS A 480 -8.84 -17.87 -8.40
CA LYS A 480 -10.22 -17.47 -8.05
C LYS A 480 -11.26 -18.27 -8.82
N HIS A 481 -12.39 -18.52 -8.17
CA HIS A 481 -13.56 -19.09 -8.86
C HIS A 481 -13.99 -18.17 -10.03
N PRO A 482 -14.36 -18.69 -11.22
CA PRO A 482 -14.69 -17.86 -12.40
C PRO A 482 -15.82 -16.85 -12.20
N LEU A 483 -16.72 -17.14 -11.26
CA LEU A 483 -17.84 -16.26 -10.87
C LEU A 483 -17.49 -15.27 -9.74
N SER A 484 -16.29 -15.36 -9.14
CA SER A 484 -15.88 -14.45 -8.07
C SER A 484 -15.65 -13.04 -8.63
N THR A 485 -16.30 -12.07 -8.01
CA THR A 485 -16.24 -10.64 -8.35
C THR A 485 -15.50 -9.81 -7.30
N THR A 486 -15.18 -10.41 -6.15
CA THR A 486 -14.41 -9.77 -5.07
C THR A 486 -12.96 -10.25 -5.05
N ARG A 487 -12.12 -9.58 -4.24
CA ARG A 487 -10.78 -10.08 -3.89
C ARG A 487 -10.93 -11.42 -3.16
N ASN A 488 -10.05 -12.37 -3.42
CA ASN A 488 -10.06 -13.68 -2.78
C ASN A 488 -9.02 -13.76 -1.64
N ILE A 489 -9.37 -14.48 -0.58
CA ILE A 489 -8.39 -14.95 0.42
C ILE A 489 -7.82 -16.28 -0.08
N LEU A 490 -6.49 -16.39 -0.19
CA LEU A 490 -5.79 -17.59 -0.64
C LEU A 490 -5.20 -18.33 0.58
N LYS A 491 -5.76 -19.48 0.94
CA LYS A 491 -5.23 -20.35 2.00
C LYS A 491 -4.46 -21.50 1.40
N THR A 492 -3.43 -21.96 2.08
CA THR A 492 -2.60 -23.07 1.61
C THR A 492 -2.57 -24.23 2.59
N LYS A 493 -2.51 -25.45 2.05
CA LYS A 493 -2.33 -26.67 2.83
C LYS A 493 -1.37 -27.61 2.13
N VAL A 494 -0.41 -28.14 2.86
CA VAL A 494 0.59 -29.06 2.31
C VAL A 494 -0.07 -30.39 1.95
N ILE A 495 0.21 -30.90 0.74
CA ILE A 495 -0.22 -32.22 0.25
C ILE A 495 0.93 -33.22 0.42
N LYS A 496 2.11 -32.86 -0.07
CA LYS A 496 3.35 -33.65 0.05
C LYS A 496 4.55 -32.71 -0.01
N SER A 497 5.64 -33.11 0.62
CA SER A 497 6.93 -32.43 0.57
C SER A 497 8.03 -33.45 0.30
N ALA A 498 8.89 -33.18 -0.68
CA ALA A 498 10.04 -34.02 -1.03
C ALA A 498 11.07 -33.20 -1.82
N ASP A 499 12.37 -33.50 -1.65
CA ASP A 499 13.46 -32.93 -2.46
C ASP A 499 13.42 -31.38 -2.62
N GLU A 500 13.20 -30.68 -1.50
CA GLU A 500 13.10 -29.19 -1.44
C GLU A 500 11.96 -28.60 -2.26
N SER A 501 10.95 -29.45 -2.52
CA SER A 501 9.72 -29.07 -3.17
C SER A 501 8.52 -29.40 -2.29
N ASP A 502 7.66 -28.40 -2.11
CA ASP A 502 6.37 -28.51 -1.44
C ASP A 502 5.26 -28.50 -2.50
N GLN A 503 4.47 -29.57 -2.55
CA GLN A 503 3.21 -29.55 -3.28
C GLN A 503 2.09 -29.16 -2.31
N ILE A 504 1.40 -28.07 -2.63
CA ILE A 504 0.35 -27.48 -1.80
C ILE A 504 -0.99 -27.47 -2.53
N LYS A 505 -2.06 -27.51 -1.74
CA LYS A 505 -3.42 -27.17 -2.14
C LYS A 505 -3.65 -25.70 -1.82
N VAL A 506 -4.17 -24.95 -2.78
CA VAL A 506 -4.58 -23.55 -2.62
C VAL A 506 -6.09 -23.49 -2.66
N THR A 507 -6.71 -23.00 -1.59
CA THR A 507 -8.16 -22.74 -1.54
C THR A 507 -8.39 -21.25 -1.61
N ALA A 508 -9.11 -20.80 -2.64
CA ALA A 508 -9.40 -19.39 -2.89
C ALA A 508 -10.84 -19.07 -2.50
N TYR A 509 -11.02 -18.30 -1.42
CA TYR A 509 -12.34 -17.89 -0.90
C TYR A 509 -12.72 -16.51 -1.41
N GLY A 510 -13.88 -16.37 -2.06
CA GLY A 510 -14.38 -15.10 -2.58
C GLY A 510 -15.90 -15.06 -2.66
N TYR A 511 -16.45 -14.05 -3.33
CA TYR A 511 -17.89 -13.87 -3.46
C TYR A 511 -18.27 -13.57 -4.91
N ARG A 512 -19.40 -14.12 -5.37
CA ARG A 512 -20.12 -13.54 -6.53
C ARG A 512 -21.07 -12.45 -6.05
N THR A 513 -21.28 -11.46 -6.90
CA THR A 513 -22.21 -10.37 -6.65
C THR A 513 -23.50 -10.54 -7.45
N GLU A 514 -24.65 -10.57 -6.78
CA GLU A 514 -25.97 -10.59 -7.40
C GLU A 514 -26.76 -9.29 -7.11
N PRO A 515 -27.31 -8.60 -8.12
CA PRO A 515 -28.11 -7.42 -7.89
C PRO A 515 -29.48 -7.79 -7.30
N ARG A 516 -29.88 -7.05 -6.26
CA ARG A 516 -31.16 -7.19 -5.55
C ARG A 516 -31.83 -5.82 -5.40
N VAL A 517 -33.14 -5.82 -5.14
CA VAL A 517 -33.92 -4.60 -4.90
C VAL A 517 -34.81 -4.81 -3.69
N ASP A 518 -34.68 -3.93 -2.70
CA ASP A 518 -35.60 -3.83 -1.58
C ASP A 518 -36.54 -2.64 -1.79
N TYR A 519 -37.80 -2.79 -1.40
CA TYR A 519 -38.82 -1.75 -1.54
C TYR A 519 -39.19 -1.18 -0.17
N VAL A 520 -38.87 0.10 0.06
CA VAL A 520 -39.12 0.78 1.34
C VAL A 520 -40.26 1.78 1.20
N GLN A 521 -41.25 1.71 2.09
CA GLN A 521 -42.37 2.66 2.10
C GLN A 521 -42.01 3.93 2.89
N LYS A 522 -42.26 5.10 2.30
CA LYS A 522 -42.06 6.40 2.98
C LYS A 522 -43.22 7.35 2.69
N MET A 523 -43.66 8.10 3.71
CA MET A 523 -44.68 9.13 3.54
C MET A 523 -44.11 10.34 2.78
N GLY A 524 -44.79 10.75 1.72
CA GLY A 524 -44.49 11.95 0.95
C GLY A 524 -45.17 13.20 1.51
N GLY A 525 -44.66 14.37 1.14
CA GLY A 525 -45.25 15.67 1.46
C GLY A 525 -46.61 15.91 0.78
N ASP A 526 -46.99 15.03 -0.14
CA ASP A 526 -48.33 14.92 -0.73
C ASP A 526 -49.34 14.16 0.16
N GLY A 527 -48.90 13.63 1.31
CA GLY A 527 -49.72 12.86 2.24
C GLY A 527 -49.97 11.41 1.83
N ARG A 528 -49.21 10.87 0.86
CA ARG A 528 -49.31 9.48 0.41
C ARG A 528 -48.06 8.69 0.75
N PHE A 529 -48.20 7.38 0.97
CA PHE A 529 -47.05 6.49 1.01
C PHE A 529 -46.54 6.23 -0.40
N HIS A 530 -45.22 6.35 -0.57
CA HIS A 530 -44.52 6.04 -1.81
C HIS A 530 -43.53 4.91 -1.58
N THR A 531 -43.41 4.04 -2.57
CA THR A 531 -42.48 2.91 -2.57
C THR A 531 -41.16 3.33 -3.21
N ILE A 532 -40.09 3.30 -2.42
CA ILE A 532 -38.75 3.68 -2.85
C ILE A 532 -37.94 2.39 -3.11
N PRO A 533 -37.55 2.09 -4.36
CA PRO A 533 -36.67 0.99 -4.66
C PRO A 533 -35.24 1.33 -4.21
N VAL A 534 -34.63 0.43 -3.43
CA VAL A 534 -33.22 0.52 -3.02
C VAL A 534 -32.48 -0.66 -3.65
N ASN A 535 -31.69 -0.38 -4.69
CA ASN A 535 -30.86 -1.38 -5.34
C ASN A 535 -29.65 -1.69 -4.45
N TRP A 536 -29.39 -2.96 -4.22
CA TRP A 536 -28.24 -3.42 -3.43
C TRP A 536 -27.61 -4.66 -4.06
N ALA A 537 -26.46 -5.05 -3.54
CA ALA A 537 -25.65 -6.14 -4.08
C ALA A 537 -25.52 -7.24 -3.02
N GLU A 538 -26.02 -8.44 -3.31
CA GLU A 538 -25.87 -9.61 -2.47
C GLU A 538 -24.55 -10.31 -2.80
N TYR A 539 -23.79 -10.68 -1.77
CA TYR A 539 -22.52 -11.37 -1.90
C TYR A 539 -22.70 -12.83 -1.48
N ILE A 540 -22.57 -13.76 -2.44
CA ILE A 540 -22.73 -15.20 -2.20
C ILE A 540 -21.34 -15.83 -2.18
N PRO A 541 -20.95 -16.51 -1.09
CA PRO A 541 -19.61 -17.09 -0.96
C PRO A 541 -19.36 -18.16 -2.02
N LEU A 542 -18.12 -18.23 -2.48
CA LEU A 542 -17.58 -19.16 -3.45
C LEU A 542 -16.18 -19.59 -3.03
N GLU A 543 -15.84 -20.82 -3.34
CA GLU A 543 -14.50 -21.38 -3.15
C GLU A 543 -14.03 -22.03 -4.45
N ASN A 544 -12.72 -22.08 -4.65
CA ASN A 544 -12.09 -22.86 -5.71
C ASN A 544 -10.77 -23.45 -5.20
N GLU A 545 -10.50 -24.71 -5.56
CA GLU A 545 -9.28 -25.39 -5.15
C GLU A 545 -8.36 -25.61 -6.34
N SER A 546 -7.08 -25.28 -6.16
CA SER A 546 -6.01 -25.49 -7.13
C SER A 546 -4.82 -26.19 -6.46
N LYS A 547 -3.93 -26.78 -7.26
CA LYS A 547 -2.67 -27.36 -6.77
C LYS A 547 -1.51 -26.55 -7.28
N VAL A 548 -0.54 -26.29 -6.40
CA VAL A 548 0.69 -25.57 -6.73
C VAL A 548 1.88 -26.40 -6.27
N GLU A 549 2.95 -26.39 -7.07
CA GLU A 549 4.26 -26.87 -6.67
C GLU A 549 5.16 -25.67 -6.42
N ILE A 550 5.78 -25.63 -5.25
CA ILE A 550 6.77 -24.63 -4.86
C ILE A 550 8.09 -25.35 -4.68
N GLN A 551 9.13 -24.89 -5.37
CA GLN A 551 10.49 -25.41 -5.23
C GLN A 551 11.38 -24.31 -4.69
N VAL A 552 12.19 -24.66 -3.68
CA VAL A 552 13.17 -23.76 -3.08
C VAL A 552 14.46 -23.79 -3.88
N ILE A 553 15.06 -22.62 -4.10
CA ILE A 553 16.36 -22.48 -4.75
C ILE A 553 17.44 -22.48 -3.67
N GLU A 554 18.25 -23.54 -3.60
CA GLU A 554 19.39 -23.60 -2.68
C GLU A 554 20.38 -22.44 -2.88
N GLU A 555 20.89 -21.93 -1.76
CA GLU A 555 22.04 -21.02 -1.76
C GLU A 555 23.36 -21.78 -1.97
N LYS A 556 23.88 -21.77 -3.20
CA LYS A 556 25.25 -22.25 -3.51
C LYS A 556 26.27 -21.12 -3.50
N GLU A 557 27.27 -21.19 -2.61
CA GLU A 557 28.36 -20.21 -2.57
C GLU A 557 28.96 -20.00 -3.99
N ASN A 558 29.06 -18.73 -4.40
CA ASN A 558 29.67 -18.24 -5.65
C ASN A 558 28.82 -18.19 -6.94
N GLU A 559 27.50 -18.37 -6.91
CA GLU A 559 26.63 -18.12 -8.08
C GLU A 559 25.61 -16.99 -7.84
N SER A 560 25.42 -16.10 -8.82
CA SER A 560 24.35 -15.11 -8.81
C SER A 560 22.98 -15.80 -8.84
N ILE A 561 22.01 -15.32 -8.06
CA ILE A 561 20.62 -15.83 -8.07
C ILE A 561 20.06 -15.84 -9.51
N GLN A 562 20.43 -14.87 -10.35
CA GLN A 562 20.01 -14.84 -11.75
C GLN A 562 20.63 -15.92 -12.61
N ASP A 563 21.91 -16.24 -12.38
CA ASP A 563 22.56 -17.36 -13.06
C ASP A 563 21.96 -18.67 -12.60
N ARG A 564 21.54 -18.78 -11.32
CA ARG A 564 20.80 -19.95 -10.80
C ARG A 564 19.41 -20.07 -11.42
N ILE A 565 18.61 -18.99 -11.41
CA ILE A 565 17.29 -18.97 -12.05
C ILE A 565 17.43 -19.34 -13.53
N LYS A 566 18.42 -18.77 -14.23
CA LYS A 566 18.68 -19.07 -15.64
C LYS A 566 19.11 -20.52 -15.85
N ASN A 567 20.07 -21.03 -15.08
CA ASN A 567 20.55 -22.41 -15.14
C ASN A 567 19.42 -23.41 -14.81
N MET A 568 18.56 -23.08 -13.85
CA MET A 568 17.46 -23.94 -13.44
C MET A 568 16.32 -23.92 -14.45
N VAL A 569 15.96 -22.75 -14.99
CA VAL A 569 15.04 -22.63 -16.14
C VAL A 569 15.60 -23.38 -17.35
N GLU A 570 16.91 -23.33 -17.60
CA GLU A 570 17.56 -24.08 -18.69
C GLU A 570 17.64 -25.59 -18.45
N ASN A 571 17.86 -26.03 -17.21
CA ASN A 571 17.82 -27.45 -16.84
C ASN A 571 16.40 -28.00 -16.86
N MET A 572 15.41 -27.19 -16.47
CA MET A 572 14.00 -27.56 -16.60
C MET A 572 13.57 -27.64 -18.06
N LYS A 573 14.06 -26.82 -18.99
CA LYS A 573 13.78 -27.01 -20.45
C LYS A 573 14.22 -28.37 -21.04
N LYS A 574 15.10 -29.13 -20.37
CA LYS A 574 15.54 -30.45 -20.85
C LYS A 574 14.54 -31.56 -20.53
N GLY A 575 13.63 -31.36 -19.59
CA GLY A 575 12.38 -32.12 -19.54
C GLY A 575 11.30 -31.36 -20.29
N GLU A 576 10.21 -32.02 -20.67
CA GLU A 576 9.07 -31.40 -21.33
C GLU A 576 8.33 -30.43 -20.37
N PHE A 577 8.86 -29.23 -20.15
CA PHE A 577 8.29 -28.22 -19.24
C PHE A 577 7.92 -26.95 -20.00
N ASP A 578 6.66 -26.54 -19.90
CA ASP A 578 6.12 -25.33 -20.55
C ASP A 578 6.47 -24.07 -19.75
N LYS A 579 7.08 -23.10 -20.43
CA LYS A 579 7.61 -21.85 -19.86
C LYS A 579 6.52 -20.89 -19.39
N GLU A 580 5.30 -21.02 -19.90
CA GLU A 580 4.22 -20.06 -19.67
C GLU A 580 3.57 -20.16 -18.28
N THR A 581 3.88 -21.20 -17.49
CA THR A 581 3.22 -21.47 -16.20
C THR A 581 4.10 -21.31 -14.95
N MET A 582 5.37 -20.90 -15.12
CA MET A 582 6.33 -20.77 -14.02
C MET A 582 6.47 -19.31 -13.56
N VAL A 583 6.40 -19.10 -12.25
CA VAL A 583 6.62 -17.81 -11.60
C VAL A 583 7.82 -17.93 -10.67
N VAL A 584 8.78 -17.00 -10.80
CA VAL A 584 9.96 -16.94 -9.94
C VAL A 584 9.77 -15.79 -8.96
N ILE A 585 9.82 -16.10 -7.67
CA ILE A 585 9.59 -15.14 -6.57
C ILE A 585 10.73 -15.32 -5.58
N SER A 586 11.65 -14.36 -5.50
CA SER A 586 12.84 -14.43 -4.65
C SER A 586 13.64 -15.75 -4.81
N THR A 587 13.63 -16.60 -3.77
CA THR A 587 14.26 -17.92 -3.70
C THR A 587 13.31 -19.07 -4.07
N PHE A 588 12.14 -18.78 -4.63
CA PHE A 588 11.12 -19.75 -4.96
C PHE A 588 10.84 -19.81 -6.46
N ILE A 589 10.58 -21.02 -6.95
CA ILE A 589 9.95 -21.28 -8.24
C ILE A 589 8.60 -21.92 -7.96
N ALA A 590 7.53 -21.29 -8.44
CA ALA A 590 6.16 -21.77 -8.25
C ALA A 590 5.48 -22.05 -9.58
N ARG A 591 4.65 -23.09 -9.62
CA ARG A 591 3.81 -23.42 -10.78
C ARG A 591 2.46 -23.98 -10.37
N VAL A 592 1.42 -23.65 -11.13
CA VAL A 592 0.10 -24.27 -10.98
C VAL A 592 0.11 -25.63 -11.67
N ILE A 593 -0.27 -26.68 -10.94
CA ILE A 593 -0.42 -28.04 -11.48
C ILE A 593 -1.84 -28.15 -12.02
N LYS A 594 -1.98 -28.30 -13.35
CA LYS A 594 -3.25 -28.56 -14.02
C LYS A 594 -3.59 -30.05 -14.05
#